data_AF-A0A1F8RCB5-F1
#
_entry.id   AF-A0A1F8RCB5-F1
#
_cell.length_a   1.000
_cell.length_b   1.000
_cell.length_c   1.000
_cell.angle_alpha   90.00
_cell.angle_beta   90.00
_cell.angle_gamma   90.00
#
_symmetry.space_group_name_H-M   'P 1'
#
loop_
_entity.id
_entity.type
_entity.pdbx_description
1 polymer ?
#
loop_
_entity_poly.entity_id
_entity_poly.type
_entity_poly.pdbx_seq_one_letter_code
_entity_poly.pdbx_strand_id
1 'polypeptide(L)' 'MAQKYDIKAMTEKIRALRRDAEALKAVSGGIPTVDRNADRILADVRMLEINISDAAEILGK' A
#
# COMPACT_ATOMS: atom_id res chain seq x y z
N MET A 1 14.71 20.65 13.43
CA MET A 1 15.51 19.79 12.53
C MET A 1 14.57 19.15 11.54
N ALA A 2 14.82 19.24 10.23
CA ALA A 2 13.99 18.56 9.24
C ALA A 2 14.25 17.06 9.33
N GLN A 3 13.26 16.29 9.77
CA GLN A 3 13.35 14.84 9.77
C GLN A 3 13.43 14.36 8.31
N LYS A 4 14.53 13.70 7.95
CA LYS A 4 14.72 13.17 6.59
C LYS A 4 13.89 11.90 6.47
N TYR A 5 12.71 12.02 5.87
CA TYR A 5 11.87 10.87 5.56
C TYR A 5 12.51 10.02 4.45
N ASP A 6 12.57 8.71 4.65
CA ASP A 6 13.02 7.76 3.63
C ASP A 6 11.84 7.39 2.72
N ILE A 7 11.54 8.29 1.78
CA ILE A 7 10.42 8.15 0.84
C ILE A 7 10.55 6.86 0.02
N LYS A 8 11.75 6.55 -0.46
CA LYS A 8 12.02 5.35 -1.26
C LYS A 8 11.72 4.08 -0.47
N ALA A 9 12.18 3.99 0.78
CA ALA A 9 11.86 2.84 1.62
C ALA A 9 10.35 2.72 1.88
N MET A 10 9.65 3.84 2.09
CA MET A 10 8.19 3.83 2.26
C MET A 10 7.48 3.35 0.99
N THR A 11 7.84 3.85 -0.19
CA THR A 11 7.27 3.41 -1.48
C THR A 11 7.43 1.90 -1.67
N GLU A 12 8.60 1.35 -1.38
CA GLU A 12 8.82 -0.10 -1.50
C GLU A 12 7.98 -0.92 -0.51
N LYS A 13 7.81 -0.43 0.73
CA LYS A 13 6.93 -1.08 1.71
C LYS A 13 5.45 -0.99 1.34
N ILE A 14 4.99 0.15 0.84
CA ILE A 14 3.61 0.34 0.37
C ILE A 14 3.32 -0.62 -0.78
N ARG A 15 4.24 -0.75 -1.75
CA ARG A 15 4.12 -1.73 -2.85
C ARG A 15 4.07 -3.17 -2.35
N ALA A 16 4.85 -3.51 -1.32
CA ALA A 16 4.80 -4.84 -0.71
C ALA A 16 3.44 -5.11 -0.05
N LEU A 17 2.91 -4.16 0.73
CA LEU A 17 1.59 -4.27 1.35
C LEU A 17 0.48 -4.51 0.33
N ARG A 18 0.53 -3.82 -0.83
CA ARG A 18 -0.41 -4.04 -1.92
C ARG A 18 -0.37 -5.50 -2.39
N ARG A 19 0.82 -6.02 -2.71
CA ARG A 19 0.99 -7.40 -3.19
C ARG A 19 0.51 -8.42 -2.16
N ASP A 20 0.83 -8.21 -0.88
CA ASP A 20 0.43 -9.13 0.18
C ASP A 20 -1.08 -9.13 0.40
N ALA A 21 -1.74 -7.97 0.29
CA ALA A 21 -3.20 -7.86 0.39
C ALA A 21 -3.92 -8.48 -0.82
N GLU A 22 -3.40 -8.29 -2.04
CA GLU A 22 -3.89 -8.97 -3.25
C GLU A 22 -3.73 -10.50 -3.11
N ALA A 23 -2.58 -10.97 -2.63
CA ALA A 23 -2.32 -12.39 -2.40
C ALA A 23 -3.24 -12.98 -1.33
N LEU A 24 -3.48 -12.26 -0.23
CA LEU A 24 -4.42 -12.66 0.82
C LEU A 24 -5.84 -12.83 0.26
N LYS A 25 -6.29 -11.87 -0.57
CA LYS A 25 -7.61 -11.96 -1.22
C LYS A 25 -7.67 -13.15 -2.18
N ALA A 26 -6.61 -13.40 -2.94
CA ALA A 26 -6.57 -14.52 -3.89
C ALA A 26 -6.69 -15.89 -3.21
N VAL A 27 -6.15 -16.05 -1.99
CA VAL A 27 -6.24 -17.31 -1.21
C VAL A 27 -7.46 -17.37 -0.27
N SER A 28 -8.32 -16.35 -0.25
CA SER A 28 -9.44 -16.26 0.70
C SER A 28 -10.49 -17.36 0.53
N GLY A 29 -10.57 -17.97 -0.65
CA GLY A 29 -11.60 -18.95 -1.01
C GLY A 29 -13.02 -18.38 -0.96
N GLY A 30 -13.17 -17.05 -1.02
CA GLY A 30 -14.48 -16.37 -0.92
C GLY A 30 -15.01 -16.21 0.51
N ILE A 31 -14.18 -16.40 1.54
CA ILE A 31 -14.58 -16.13 2.93
C ILE A 31 -14.92 -14.63 3.06
N PRO A 32 -16.20 -14.25 3.31
CA PRO A 32 -16.62 -12.86 3.17
C PRO A 32 -15.89 -11.88 4.11
N THR A 33 -15.52 -12.35 5.30
CA THR A 33 -14.76 -11.55 6.27
C THR A 33 -13.34 -11.27 5.76
N VAL A 34 -12.70 -12.23 5.09
CA VAL A 34 -11.34 -12.08 4.58
C VAL A 34 -11.36 -11.15 3.36
N ASP A 35 -12.27 -11.38 2.42
CA ASP A 35 -12.41 -10.53 1.22
C ASP A 35 -12.64 -9.05 1.57
N ARG A 36 -13.59 -8.79 2.47
CA ARG A 36 -13.90 -7.41 2.90
C ARG A 36 -12.72 -6.74 3.60
N ASN A 37 -11.96 -7.48 4.40
CA ASN A 37 -10.78 -6.93 5.06
C ASN A 37 -9.64 -6.70 4.08
N ALA A 38 -9.41 -7.61 3.13
CA ALA A 38 -8.41 -7.42 2.08
C ALA A 38 -8.76 -6.20 1.21
N ASP A 39 -10.04 -6.02 0.86
CA ASP A 39 -10.49 -4.84 0.10
C ASP A 39 -10.27 -3.53 0.87
N ARG A 40 -10.57 -3.52 2.17
CA ARG A 40 -10.29 -2.34 3.02
C ARG A 40 -8.80 -2.03 3.09
N ILE A 41 -7.96 -3.05 3.29
CA ILE A 41 -6.49 -2.88 3.30
C ILE A 41 -6.02 -2.32 1.95
N LEU A 42 -6.54 -2.83 0.83
CA LEU A 42 -6.18 -2.33 -0.50
C LEU A 42 -6.59 -0.87 -0.70
N ALA A 43 -7.74 -0.45 -0.16
CA ALA A 43 -8.17 0.94 -0.20
C ALA A 43 -7.23 1.85 0.62
N ASP A 44 -6.84 1.44 1.82
CA ASP A 44 -5.90 2.17 2.68
C ASP A 44 -4.51 2.25 2.02
N VAL A 45 -4.03 1.14 1.45
CA VAL A 45 -2.77 1.10 0.68
C VAL A 45 -2.83 2.02 -0.53
N ARG A 46 -3.96 2.07 -1.25
CA ARG A 46 -4.12 2.98 -2.39
C ARG A 46 -4.00 4.45 -2.00
N MET A 47 -4.53 4.83 -0.84
CA MET A 47 -4.36 6.18 -0.32
C MET A 47 -2.89 6.49 0.00
N LEU A 48 -2.15 5.52 0.53
CA LEU A 48 -0.71 5.66 0.77
C LEU A 48 0.08 5.79 -0.54
N GLU A 49 -0.28 5.04 -1.59
CA GLU A 49 0.33 5.17 -2.91
C GLU A 49 0.17 6.58 -3.47
N ILE A 50 -1.05 7.14 -3.43
CA ILE A 50 -1.32 8.51 -3.90
C ILE A 50 -0.52 9.54 -3.09
N ASN A 51 -0.48 9.40 -1.77
CA ASN A 51 0.12 10.39 -0.88
C ASN A 51 1.67 10.33 -0.86
N ILE A 52 2.25 9.17 -1.10
CA ILE A 52 3.70 8.94 -0.97
C ILE A 52 4.34 8.61 -2.32
N SER A 53 3.87 7.56 -3.00
CA SER A 53 4.50 7.07 -4.23
C SER A 53 4.31 8.06 -5.39
N ASP A 54 3.07 8.50 -5.63
CA ASP A 54 2.76 9.42 -6.74
C ASP A 54 3.36 10.82 -6.45
N ALA A 55 3.32 11.25 -5.18
CA ALA A 55 3.98 12.47 -4.74
C ALA A 55 5.51 12.41 -4.89
N ALA A 56 6.14 11.25 -4.61
CA ALA A 56 7.58 11.07 -4.78
C ALA A 56 8.01 11.23 -6.24
N GLU A 57 7.24 10.67 -7.17
CA GLU A 57 7.47 10.79 -8.60
C GLU A 57 7.43 12.25 -9.07
N ILE A 58 6.43 13.02 -8.62
CA ILE A 58 6.32 14.45 -8.92
C ILE A 58 7.51 15.25 -8.33
N LEU A 59 7.99 14.87 -7.14
CA LEU A 59 9.06 15.57 -6.44
C LEU A 59 10.47 15.14 -6.87
N GLY A 60 10.60 14.15 -7.76
CA GLY A 60 11.87 13.57 -8.18
C GLY A 60 12.66 12.95 -7.02
N LYS A 61 11.96 12.36 -6.04
CA LYS A 61 12.54 11.77 -4.82
C LYS A 61 12.50 10.26 -4.79
#